data_AF-A0A7C6FFQ0-F1
#
_entry.id   AF-A0A7C6FFQ0-F1
#
_cell.length_a   1.000
_cell.length_b   1.000
_cell.length_c   1.000
_cell.angle_alpha   90.00
_cell.angle_beta   90.00
_cell.angle_gamma   90.00
#
_symmetry.space_group_name_H-M   'P 1'
#
loop_
_entity.id
_entity.type
_entity.pdbx_description
1 polymer ?
#
loop_
_entity_poly.entity_id
_entity_poly.type
_entity_poly.pdbx_seq_one_letter_code
_entity_poly.pdbx_strand_id
1 'polypeptide(L)'
;MKFKHLFLGILSFILSFSAYSQVDSVSSMIIGSEIFIEQRFEDLLSPDSNIAKSSPITNYDSIIQEYHNSLTEIKQIKNEIDKMDSLLIVYDEKTKDLSYQLASLQYKYKEDSIMFTEEIDELKTNEYNLKLINDTLAKLNQEYRNQLNEKNKLLEEKIRVFQEKELLFAEKEQVYKDAINNSNLDKVKIEGLVNASNEKIIGKTKEIDLLQKNINEKESAMASKDLTLNKISEEKEMYYKMADTLRSKLIEAEKQILKTNEELKYTKQRAKEAEAKIEAATNKKKKVRVLQGIAMRFFPTPIWDIVPRDNGSGGYENIIINRNSSKVEFDFVTGASVMLIDLTKPEAKFTSDIGVYVGFGGANMFKNFYFGGAYRFLDFFSVSAGVNVAEYTLLAKGFNKEGDALKPGWSIQTTKEWKVTPFICLSLDLEFLSYMGKK
;
A
#
# COMPACT_ATOMS: atom_id res chain seq x y z
N MET A 1 -16.73 -11.67 40.95
CA MET A 1 -17.56 -12.89 41.10
C MET A 1 -18.76 -12.98 40.16
N LYS A 2 -19.43 -11.88 39.78
CA LYS A 2 -20.67 -11.92 38.97
C LYS A 2 -20.50 -12.36 37.49
N PHE A 3 -19.33 -12.14 36.89
CA PHE A 3 -19.07 -12.53 35.49
C PHE A 3 -18.93 -14.05 35.29
N LYS A 4 -18.33 -14.77 36.26
CA LYS A 4 -18.21 -16.24 36.20
C LYS A 4 -19.57 -16.94 36.26
N HIS A 5 -20.51 -16.39 37.04
CA HIS A 5 -21.87 -16.94 37.17
C HIS A 5 -22.70 -16.66 35.93
N LEU A 6 -22.53 -15.50 35.29
CA LEU A 6 -23.14 -15.18 34.00
C LEU A 6 -22.60 -16.08 32.89
N PHE A 7 -21.28 -16.30 32.85
CA PHE A 7 -20.63 -17.14 31.85
C PHE A 7 -21.00 -18.62 32.01
N LEU A 8 -21.05 -19.15 33.25
CA LEU A 8 -21.54 -20.50 33.48
C LEU A 8 -23.03 -20.65 33.16
N GLY A 9 -23.86 -19.63 33.42
CA GLY A 9 -25.28 -19.63 33.07
C GLY A 9 -25.52 -19.65 31.56
N ILE A 10 -24.71 -18.91 30.78
CA ILE A 10 -24.79 -18.90 29.32
C ILE A 10 -24.25 -20.22 28.75
N LEU A 11 -23.16 -20.75 29.31
CA LEU A 11 -22.60 -22.04 28.88
C LEU A 11 -23.55 -23.21 29.19
N SER A 12 -24.23 -23.20 30.34
CA SER A 12 -25.24 -24.22 30.67
C SER A 12 -26.50 -24.07 29.82
N PHE A 13 -26.88 -22.85 29.42
CA PHE A 13 -27.99 -22.60 28.49
C PHE A 13 -27.68 -23.07 27.06
N ILE A 14 -26.44 -22.88 26.59
CA ILE A 14 -25.99 -23.36 25.27
C ILE A 14 -25.86 -24.89 25.28
N LEU A 15 -25.34 -25.49 26.36
CA LEU A 15 -25.24 -26.95 26.48
C LEU A 15 -26.62 -27.61 26.57
N SER A 16 -27.59 -26.98 27.25
CA SER A 16 -28.97 -27.49 27.30
C SER A 16 -29.72 -27.30 25.97
N PHE A 17 -29.40 -26.28 25.17
CA PHE A 17 -29.90 -26.17 23.79
C PHE A 17 -29.26 -27.17 22.83
N SER A 18 -27.96 -27.46 22.98
CA SER A 18 -27.27 -28.47 22.17
C SER A 18 -27.67 -29.92 22.50
N ALA A 19 -28.22 -30.16 23.69
CA ALA A 19 -28.83 -31.43 24.07
C ALA A 19 -30.30 -31.57 23.62
N TYR A 20 -30.91 -30.49 23.11
CA TYR A 20 -32.28 -30.45 22.59
C TYR A 20 -32.34 -30.53 21.04
N SER A 21 -31.24 -30.89 20.38
CA SER A 21 -31.22 -31.19 18.93
C SER A 21 -31.53 -32.66 18.61
N GLN A 22 -32.25 -33.36 19.50
CA GLN A 22 -32.92 -34.61 19.12
C GLN A 22 -34.19 -34.28 18.34
N VAL A 23 -34.05 -34.44 17.02
CA VAL A 23 -35.10 -34.61 16.03
C VAL A 23 -36.00 -35.78 16.45
N ASP A 24 -36.98 -35.53 17.32
CA ASP A 24 -38.09 -36.47 17.59
C ASP A 24 -39.41 -35.76 17.96
N SER A 25 -39.39 -34.46 18.29
CA SER A 25 -40.61 -33.76 18.73
C SER A 25 -41.57 -33.35 17.61
N VAL A 26 -41.07 -33.09 16.39
CA VAL A 26 -41.94 -32.67 15.26
C VAL A 26 -42.70 -33.87 14.67
N SER A 27 -42.09 -35.06 14.64
CA SER A 27 -42.78 -36.30 14.26
C SER A 27 -43.90 -36.64 15.28
N SER A 28 -43.62 -36.47 16.57
CA SER A 28 -44.61 -36.74 17.63
C SER A 28 -45.81 -35.76 17.63
N MET A 29 -45.62 -34.52 17.18
CA MET A 29 -46.71 -33.54 17.03
C MET A 29 -47.58 -33.84 15.79
N ILE A 30 -46.99 -34.32 14.70
CA ILE A 30 -47.75 -34.71 13.49
C ILE A 30 -48.54 -36.00 13.77
N ILE A 31 -47.93 -37.00 14.40
CA ILE A 31 -48.60 -38.26 14.79
C ILE A 31 -49.68 -37.99 15.86
N GLY A 32 -49.42 -37.09 16.83
CA GLY A 32 -50.42 -36.69 17.82
C GLY A 32 -51.62 -35.96 17.22
N SER A 33 -51.42 -35.21 16.13
CA SER A 33 -52.51 -34.56 15.40
C SER A 33 -53.31 -35.53 14.53
N GLU A 34 -52.68 -36.56 13.94
CA GLU A 34 -53.39 -37.61 13.20
C GLU A 34 -54.24 -38.48 14.15
N ILE A 35 -53.71 -38.85 15.33
CA ILE A 35 -54.43 -39.64 16.34
C ILE A 35 -55.62 -38.86 16.93
N PHE A 36 -55.49 -37.54 17.13
CA PHE A 36 -56.58 -36.70 17.62
C PHE A 36 -57.72 -36.53 16.59
N ILE A 37 -57.39 -36.58 15.30
CA ILE A 37 -58.37 -36.52 14.21
C ILE A 37 -59.08 -37.87 14.03
N GLU A 38 -58.37 -39.00 14.16
CA GLU A 38 -58.98 -40.34 14.12
C GLU A 38 -59.92 -40.59 15.32
N GLN A 39 -59.51 -40.25 16.55
CA GLN A 39 -60.35 -40.45 17.74
C GLN A 39 -61.64 -39.60 17.69
N ARG A 40 -61.57 -38.38 17.15
CA ARG A 40 -62.75 -37.51 17.05
C ARG A 40 -63.71 -37.92 15.93
N PHE A 41 -63.22 -38.66 14.93
CA PHE A 41 -64.06 -39.28 13.89
C PHE A 41 -64.74 -40.58 14.37
N GLU A 42 -64.10 -41.37 15.23
CA GLU A 42 -64.73 -42.56 15.84
C GLU A 42 -65.84 -42.17 16.84
N ASP A 43 -65.65 -41.12 17.64
CA ASP A 43 -66.68 -40.63 18.58
C ASP A 43 -67.94 -40.10 17.86
N LEU A 44 -67.79 -39.57 16.64
CA LEU A 44 -68.90 -39.12 15.78
C LEU A 44 -69.69 -40.28 15.12
N LEU A 45 -69.17 -41.51 15.15
CA LEU A 45 -69.79 -42.71 14.59
C LEU A 45 -70.44 -43.62 15.64
N SER A 46 -70.40 -43.25 16.92
CA SER A 46 -71.12 -43.95 17.99
C SER A 46 -72.62 -43.59 17.98
N PRO A 47 -73.54 -44.56 17.86
CA PRO A 47 -74.96 -44.27 17.82
C PRO A 47 -75.51 -44.33 19.23
N ASP A 48 -75.66 -43.19 19.92
CA ASP A 48 -76.82 -43.03 20.79
C ASP A 48 -77.16 -41.60 21.26
N SER A 49 -78.47 -41.34 21.22
CA SER A 49 -79.26 -40.35 21.96
C SER A 49 -79.32 -38.88 21.48
N ASN A 50 -80.36 -38.65 20.65
CA ASN A 50 -81.36 -37.57 20.78
C ASN A 50 -80.88 -36.12 21.03
N ILE A 51 -80.60 -35.37 19.94
CA ILE A 51 -80.97 -33.94 19.87
C ILE A 51 -81.54 -33.60 18.49
N ALA A 52 -82.68 -32.93 18.57
CA ALA A 52 -83.52 -32.28 17.57
C ALA A 52 -82.91 -31.85 16.22
N LYS A 53 -83.70 -32.11 15.18
CA LYS A 53 -83.88 -31.39 13.91
C LYS A 53 -83.11 -30.06 13.77
N SER A 54 -81.87 -30.14 13.31
CA SER A 54 -81.25 -29.17 12.42
C SER A 54 -80.40 -29.93 11.41
N SER A 55 -80.48 -29.54 10.15
CA SER A 55 -79.87 -30.17 8.97
C SER A 55 -78.44 -30.71 9.20
N PRO A 56 -78.13 -31.98 8.82
CA PRO A 56 -76.77 -32.53 8.89
C PRO A 56 -75.74 -31.73 8.07
N ILE A 57 -76.22 -30.97 7.09
CA ILE A 57 -75.43 -30.20 6.12
C ILE A 57 -74.72 -29.01 6.79
N THR A 58 -75.36 -28.34 7.75
CA THR A 58 -74.79 -27.17 8.44
C THR A 58 -73.61 -27.51 9.35
N ASN A 59 -73.50 -28.75 9.82
CA ASN A 59 -72.39 -29.19 10.67
C ASN A 59 -71.15 -29.56 9.82
N TYR A 60 -71.36 -30.18 8.66
CA TYR A 60 -70.30 -30.49 7.70
C TYR A 60 -69.63 -29.25 7.11
N ASP A 61 -70.40 -28.22 6.76
CA ASP A 61 -69.85 -26.97 6.23
C ASP A 61 -68.96 -26.28 7.28
N SER A 62 -69.33 -26.34 8.57
CA SER A 62 -68.51 -25.79 9.65
C SER A 62 -67.18 -26.52 9.82
N ILE A 63 -67.19 -27.86 9.72
CA ILE A 63 -66.00 -28.71 9.82
C ILE A 63 -65.06 -28.48 8.62
N ILE A 64 -65.62 -28.33 7.41
CA ILE A 64 -64.85 -28.01 6.20
C ILE A 64 -64.22 -26.61 6.31
N GLN A 65 -64.95 -25.65 6.88
CA GLN A 65 -64.44 -24.30 7.11
C GLN A 65 -63.31 -24.28 8.15
N GLU A 66 -63.45 -25.03 9.27
CA GLU A 66 -62.37 -25.22 10.26
C GLU A 66 -61.14 -25.91 9.66
N TYR A 67 -61.34 -26.90 8.79
CA TYR A 67 -60.25 -27.57 8.08
C TYR A 67 -59.50 -26.62 7.14
N HIS A 68 -60.23 -25.80 6.37
CA HIS A 68 -59.62 -24.80 5.48
C HIS A 68 -58.89 -23.71 6.26
N ASN A 69 -59.43 -23.27 7.40
CA ASN A 69 -58.77 -22.32 8.30
C ASN A 69 -57.46 -22.93 8.84
N SER A 70 -57.51 -24.16 9.37
CA SER A 70 -56.32 -24.88 9.85
C SER A 70 -55.27 -25.07 8.75
N LEU A 71 -55.68 -25.41 7.52
CA LEU A 71 -54.76 -25.54 6.38
C LEU A 71 -54.08 -24.21 6.02
N THR A 72 -54.81 -23.09 6.19
CA THR A 72 -54.28 -21.74 5.95
C THR A 72 -53.27 -21.35 7.01
N GLU A 73 -53.57 -21.65 8.28
CA GLU A 73 -52.63 -21.46 9.39
C GLU A 73 -51.35 -22.30 9.22
N ILE A 74 -51.47 -23.58 8.83
CA ILE A 74 -50.30 -24.44 8.55
C ILE A 74 -49.44 -23.86 7.41
N LYS A 75 -50.06 -23.30 6.36
CA LYS A 75 -49.32 -22.64 5.28
C LYS A 75 -48.60 -21.36 5.75
N GLN A 76 -49.22 -20.59 6.65
CA GLN A 76 -48.58 -19.42 7.24
C GLN A 76 -47.38 -19.82 8.11
N ILE A 77 -47.55 -20.81 8.98
CA ILE A 77 -46.47 -21.36 9.82
C ILE A 77 -45.32 -21.87 8.96
N LYS A 78 -45.62 -22.59 7.86
CA LYS A 78 -44.59 -23.08 6.94
C LYS A 78 -43.80 -21.94 6.28
N ASN A 79 -44.48 -20.88 5.83
CA ASN A 79 -43.81 -19.71 5.28
C ASN A 79 -42.93 -18.98 6.32
N GLU A 80 -43.31 -19.00 7.60
CA GLU A 80 -42.49 -18.44 8.68
C GLU A 80 -41.26 -19.30 8.96
N ILE A 81 -41.39 -20.64 8.93
CA ILE A 81 -40.27 -21.58 9.05
C ILE A 81 -39.27 -21.35 7.90
N ASP A 82 -39.74 -21.28 6.65
CA ASP A 82 -38.86 -21.05 5.49
C ASP A 82 -38.11 -19.70 5.61
N LYS A 83 -38.76 -18.67 6.15
CA LYS A 83 -38.10 -17.38 6.45
C LYS A 83 -37.04 -17.54 7.54
N MET A 84 -37.32 -18.27 8.61
CA MET A 84 -36.33 -18.52 9.66
C MET A 84 -35.11 -19.28 9.13
N ASP A 85 -35.30 -20.30 8.28
CA ASP A 85 -34.20 -21.04 7.67
C ASP A 85 -33.32 -20.14 6.80
N SER A 86 -33.94 -19.24 6.03
CA SER A 86 -33.19 -18.26 5.23
C SER A 86 -32.37 -17.30 6.11
N LEU A 87 -32.91 -16.88 7.26
CA LEU A 87 -32.19 -16.05 8.22
C LEU A 87 -31.05 -16.81 8.88
N LEU A 88 -31.25 -18.09 9.21
CA LEU A 88 -30.23 -18.95 9.81
C LEU A 88 -29.00 -19.06 8.90
N ILE A 89 -29.21 -19.26 7.59
CA ILE A 89 -28.13 -19.31 6.59
C ILE A 89 -27.34 -17.99 6.57
N VAL A 90 -28.04 -16.85 6.58
CA VAL A 90 -27.40 -15.51 6.60
C VAL A 90 -26.59 -15.31 7.89
N TYR A 91 -27.11 -15.77 9.03
CA TYR A 91 -26.39 -15.74 10.31
C TYR A 91 -25.14 -16.63 10.28
N ASP A 92 -25.21 -17.82 9.69
CA ASP A 92 -24.07 -18.73 9.53
C ASP A 92 -22.98 -18.16 8.61
N GLU A 93 -23.36 -17.49 7.52
CA GLU A 93 -22.40 -16.80 6.66
C GLU A 93 -21.71 -15.65 7.39
N LYS A 94 -22.48 -14.85 8.14
CA LYS A 94 -21.95 -13.71 8.90
C LYS A 94 -21.03 -14.16 10.04
N THR A 95 -21.33 -15.27 10.71
CA THR A 95 -20.45 -15.82 11.75
C THR A 95 -19.15 -16.36 11.18
N LYS A 96 -19.17 -16.97 9.99
CA LYS A 96 -17.95 -17.37 9.26
C LYS A 96 -17.10 -16.16 8.88
N ASP A 97 -17.69 -15.11 8.31
CA ASP A 97 -16.98 -13.87 7.97
C ASP A 97 -16.34 -13.23 9.22
N LEU A 98 -17.08 -13.14 10.33
CA LEU A 98 -16.53 -12.64 11.60
C LEU A 98 -15.35 -13.50 12.08
N SER A 99 -15.44 -14.83 11.96
CA SER A 99 -14.38 -15.76 12.34
C SER A 99 -13.10 -15.53 11.52
N TYR A 100 -13.24 -15.34 10.20
CA TYR A 100 -12.10 -15.02 9.33
C TYR A 100 -11.47 -13.67 9.69
N GLN A 101 -12.28 -12.65 9.95
CA GLN A 101 -11.77 -11.35 10.39
C GLN A 101 -11.00 -11.47 11.71
N LEU A 102 -11.54 -12.20 12.69
CA LEU A 102 -10.92 -12.40 13.99
C LEU A 102 -9.59 -13.17 13.87
N ALA A 103 -9.53 -14.20 13.02
CA ALA A 103 -8.29 -14.94 12.73
C ALA A 103 -7.22 -14.06 12.08
N SER A 104 -7.61 -13.19 11.13
CA SER A 104 -6.68 -12.24 10.50
C SER A 104 -6.13 -11.22 11.50
N LEU A 105 -6.98 -10.74 12.43
CA LEU A 105 -6.59 -9.80 13.47
C LEU A 105 -5.61 -10.43 14.47
N GLN A 106 -5.86 -11.69 14.84
CA GLN A 106 -4.97 -12.47 15.71
C GLN A 106 -3.61 -12.70 15.07
N TYR A 107 -3.58 -13.02 13.76
CA TYR A 107 -2.33 -13.19 13.04
C TYR A 107 -1.52 -11.88 13.04
N LYS A 108 -2.16 -10.77 12.70
CA LYS A 108 -1.53 -9.45 12.70
C LYS A 108 -1.00 -9.05 14.07
N TYR A 109 -1.78 -9.26 15.13
CA TYR A 109 -1.35 -8.99 16.50
C TYR A 109 -0.13 -9.83 16.90
N LYS A 110 -0.08 -11.09 16.46
CA LYS A 110 1.07 -11.97 16.71
C LYS A 110 2.32 -11.50 15.98
N GLU A 111 2.18 -11.08 14.72
CA GLU A 111 3.27 -10.53 13.91
C GLU A 111 3.82 -9.23 14.53
N ASP A 112 2.94 -8.28 14.88
CA ASP A 112 3.31 -7.04 15.56
C ASP A 112 4.02 -7.33 16.90
N SER A 113 3.53 -8.31 17.67
CA SER A 113 4.17 -8.71 18.93
C SER A 113 5.58 -9.25 18.75
N ILE A 114 5.85 -10.01 17.68
CA ILE A 114 7.19 -10.53 17.39
C ILE A 114 8.11 -9.36 17.02
N MET A 115 7.68 -8.50 16.10
CA MET A 115 8.41 -7.32 15.68
C MET A 115 8.80 -6.41 16.85
N PHE A 116 7.86 -6.12 17.76
CA PHE A 116 8.16 -5.32 18.95
C PHE A 116 9.14 -6.01 19.90
N THR A 117 9.11 -7.34 19.99
CA THR A 117 10.05 -8.09 20.84
C THR A 117 11.46 -8.02 20.27
N GLU A 118 11.61 -8.15 18.95
CA GLU A 118 12.88 -7.99 18.24
C GLU A 118 13.44 -6.57 18.41
N GLU A 119 12.61 -5.54 18.25
CA GLU A 119 13.00 -4.14 18.45
C GLU A 119 13.46 -3.89 19.90
N ILE A 120 12.77 -4.45 20.89
CA ILE A 120 13.17 -4.35 22.30
C ILE A 120 14.54 -5.00 22.54
N ASP A 121 14.82 -6.15 21.91
CA ASP A 121 16.09 -6.85 22.09
C ASP A 121 17.26 -6.15 21.37
N GLU A 122 17.01 -5.53 20.21
CA GLU A 122 17.97 -4.62 19.58
C GLU A 122 18.27 -3.41 20.47
N LEU A 123 17.24 -2.79 21.06
CA LEU A 123 17.41 -1.66 21.97
C LEU A 123 18.22 -2.02 23.22
N LYS A 124 17.99 -3.20 23.83
CA LYS A 124 18.80 -3.70 24.95
C LYS A 124 20.25 -3.93 24.55
N THR A 125 20.48 -4.45 23.35
CA THR A 125 21.83 -4.67 22.82
C THR A 125 22.56 -3.34 22.63
N ASN A 126 21.87 -2.34 22.10
CA ASN A 126 22.40 -0.99 21.94
C ASN A 126 22.68 -0.31 23.29
N GLU A 127 21.80 -0.47 24.28
CA GLU A 127 22.02 0.02 25.65
C GLU A 127 23.29 -0.58 26.27
N TYR A 128 23.48 -1.89 26.12
CA TYR A 128 24.69 -2.57 26.60
C TYR A 128 25.96 -2.03 25.93
N ASN A 129 25.94 -1.85 24.61
CA ASN A 129 27.07 -1.31 23.86
C ASN A 129 27.38 0.14 24.27
N LEU A 130 26.36 0.98 24.46
CA LEU A 130 26.52 2.36 24.93
C LEU A 130 27.12 2.41 26.34
N LYS A 131 26.69 1.51 27.23
CA LYS A 131 27.26 1.40 28.57
C LYS A 131 28.74 1.01 28.53
N LEU A 132 29.12 0.06 27.68
CA LEU A 132 30.52 -0.34 27.48
C LEU A 132 31.38 0.82 26.94
N ILE A 133 30.86 1.59 25.97
CA ILE A 133 31.53 2.78 25.44
C ILE A 133 31.68 3.85 26.54
N ASN A 134 30.66 4.06 27.37
CA ASN A 134 30.73 5.02 28.46
C ASN A 134 31.77 4.61 29.52
N ASP A 135 31.80 3.33 29.90
CA ASP A 135 32.76 2.82 30.88
C ASP A 135 34.21 2.90 30.35
N THR A 136 34.42 2.62 29.07
CA THR A 136 35.73 2.78 28.42
C THR A 136 36.15 4.25 28.35
N LEU A 137 35.25 5.16 27.97
CA LEU A 137 35.52 6.60 27.98
C LEU A 137 35.84 7.13 29.37
N ALA A 138 35.13 6.66 30.40
CA ALA A 138 35.38 7.03 31.79
C ALA A 138 36.79 6.63 32.25
N LYS A 139 37.21 5.40 31.94
CA LYS A 139 38.58 4.92 32.21
C LYS A 139 39.63 5.75 31.47
N LEU A 140 39.40 6.03 30.19
CA LEU A 140 40.34 6.77 29.34
C LEU A 140 40.48 8.23 29.81
N ASN A 141 39.38 8.85 30.24
CA ASN A 141 39.40 10.18 30.87
C ASN A 141 40.19 10.20 32.18
N GLN A 142 40.04 9.16 33.01
CA GLN A 142 40.81 9.02 34.24
C GLN A 142 42.30 8.86 33.94
N GLU A 143 42.65 8.07 32.93
CA GLU A 143 44.03 7.87 32.50
C GLU A 143 44.66 9.18 31.98
N TYR A 144 43.93 9.95 31.16
CA TYR A 144 44.40 11.26 30.72
C TYR A 144 44.62 12.25 31.87
N ARG A 145 43.74 12.26 32.88
CA ARG A 145 43.93 13.09 34.08
C ARG A 145 45.19 12.69 34.84
N ASN A 146 45.46 11.39 34.96
CA ASN A 146 46.67 10.89 35.61
C ASN A 146 47.94 11.28 34.83
N GLN A 147 47.95 11.10 33.51
CA GLN A 147 49.06 11.52 32.65
C GLN A 147 49.31 13.03 32.75
N LEU A 148 48.25 13.84 32.77
CA LEU A 148 48.36 15.30 32.91
C LEU A 148 48.99 15.67 34.26
N ASN A 149 48.56 15.05 35.35
CA ASN A 149 49.14 15.27 36.68
C ASN A 149 50.62 14.88 36.74
N GLU A 150 50.99 13.75 36.13
CA GLU A 150 52.39 13.32 36.07
C GLU A 150 53.25 14.30 35.27
N LYS A 151 52.75 14.78 34.11
CA LYS A 151 53.44 15.80 33.31
C LYS A 151 53.60 17.12 34.06
N ASN A 152 52.58 17.55 34.81
CA ASN A 152 52.66 18.75 35.65
C ASN A 152 53.73 18.59 36.74
N LYS A 153 53.76 17.45 37.43
CA LYS A 153 54.78 17.16 38.45
C LYS A 153 56.21 17.19 37.87
N LEU A 154 56.42 16.58 36.71
CA LEU A 154 57.71 16.62 36.00
C LEU A 154 58.10 18.04 35.58
N LEU A 155 57.13 18.88 35.22
CA LEU A 155 57.37 20.28 34.87
C LEU A 155 57.79 21.10 36.10
N GLU A 156 57.09 20.94 37.23
CA GLU A 156 57.46 21.57 38.50
C GLU A 156 58.86 21.17 38.96
N GLU A 157 59.22 19.89 38.82
CA GLU A 157 60.56 19.40 39.16
C GLU A 157 61.65 19.99 38.26
N LYS A 158 61.39 20.12 36.94
CA LYS A 158 62.31 20.83 36.04
C LYS A 158 62.50 22.28 36.42
N ILE A 159 61.43 23.00 36.76
CA ILE A 159 61.50 24.40 37.20
C ILE A 159 62.40 24.51 38.44
N ARG A 160 62.22 23.61 39.42
CA ARG A 160 63.05 23.56 40.62
C ARG A 160 64.54 23.38 40.31
N VAL A 161 64.87 22.41 39.46
CA VAL A 161 66.27 22.14 39.05
C VAL A 161 66.89 23.33 38.32
N PHE A 162 66.11 24.05 37.51
CA PHE A 162 66.58 25.27 36.84
C PHE A 162 66.91 26.38 37.85
N GLN A 163 66.06 26.58 38.86
CA GLN A 163 66.30 27.57 39.92
C GLN A 163 67.55 27.23 40.75
N GLU A 164 67.75 25.96 41.10
CA GLU A 164 68.96 25.51 41.80
C GLU A 164 70.24 25.75 40.98
N LYS A 165 70.18 25.52 39.66
CA LYS A 165 71.31 25.80 38.76
C LYS A 165 71.65 27.28 38.69
N GLU A 166 70.66 28.17 38.60
CA GLU A 166 70.88 29.61 38.60
C GLU A 166 71.61 30.08 39.87
N LEU A 167 71.22 29.54 41.03
CA LEU A 167 71.84 29.86 42.31
C LEU A 167 73.30 29.40 42.37
N LEU A 168 73.59 28.18 41.90
CA LEU A 168 74.95 27.64 41.78
C LEU A 168 75.84 28.45 40.83
N PHE A 169 75.28 29.01 39.75
CA PHE A 169 76.03 29.89 38.85
C PHE A 169 76.41 31.21 39.54
N ALA A 170 75.48 31.81 40.29
CA ALA A 170 75.74 33.03 41.04
C ALA A 170 76.82 32.82 42.12
N GLU A 171 76.78 31.71 42.85
CA GLU A 171 77.80 31.36 43.85
C GLU A 171 79.19 31.21 43.23
N LYS A 172 79.30 30.54 42.08
CA LYS A 172 80.58 30.39 41.38
C LYS A 172 81.14 31.72 40.90
N GLU A 173 80.29 32.60 40.39
CA GLU A 173 80.72 33.94 39.96
C GLU A 173 81.31 34.75 41.11
N GLN A 174 80.75 34.61 42.32
CA GLN A 174 81.27 35.24 43.54
C GLN A 174 82.69 34.74 43.89
N VAL A 175 82.88 33.41 43.88
CA VAL A 175 84.18 32.78 44.17
C VAL A 175 85.26 33.21 43.19
N TYR A 176 84.90 33.37 41.91
CA TYR A 176 85.84 33.88 40.90
C TYR A 176 86.23 35.34 41.17
N LYS A 177 85.31 36.19 41.63
CA LYS A 177 85.61 37.58 42.01
C LYS A 177 86.51 37.65 43.24
N ASP A 178 86.32 36.77 44.22
CA ASP A 178 87.14 36.72 45.45
C ASP A 178 88.57 36.20 45.20
N ALA A 179 88.74 35.25 44.28
CA ALA A 179 90.05 34.72 43.92
C ALA A 179 90.95 35.75 43.21
N ILE A 180 90.36 36.67 42.45
CA ILE A 180 91.10 37.73 41.73
C ILE A 180 91.70 38.76 42.71
N ASN A 181 91.05 39.00 43.85
CA ASN A 181 91.49 40.00 44.82
C ASN A 181 92.69 39.57 45.70
N ASN A 182 92.97 38.27 45.81
CA ASN A 182 93.98 37.71 46.71
C ASN A 182 95.38 37.52 46.09
N SER A 183 95.61 37.98 44.85
CA SER A 183 96.85 37.69 44.13
C SER A 183 97.71 38.94 43.89
N ASN A 184 98.36 39.47 44.94
CA ASN A 184 99.45 40.44 44.80
C ASN A 184 100.39 40.45 46.02
N LEU A 185 101.51 39.70 45.97
CA LEU A 185 102.82 40.06 46.57
C LEU A 185 103.97 39.11 46.15
N ASP A 186 105.07 39.74 45.71
CA ASP A 186 106.51 39.41 45.83
C ASP A 186 107.38 39.21 44.57
N LYS A 187 108.33 40.16 44.42
CA LYS A 187 108.97 40.60 43.18
C LYS A 187 110.37 40.00 42.86
N VAL A 188 110.89 39.06 43.66
CA VAL A 188 112.24 38.47 43.40
C VAL A 188 112.20 36.96 43.12
N LYS A 189 111.03 36.33 43.29
CA LYS A 189 110.68 35.06 42.64
C LYS A 189 110.39 35.25 41.14
N ILE A 190 110.32 36.51 40.69
CA ILE A 190 109.76 36.94 39.40
C ILE A 190 110.64 36.63 38.21
N GLU A 191 111.97 36.56 38.27
CA GLU A 191 112.73 36.27 37.04
C GLU A 191 112.75 34.76 36.70
N GLY A 192 112.88 33.89 37.70
CA GLY A 192 112.69 32.44 37.54
C GLY A 192 111.22 32.07 37.25
N LEU A 193 110.27 32.77 37.87
CA LEU A 193 108.86 32.71 37.49
C LEU A 193 108.60 33.35 36.13
N VAL A 194 109.35 34.32 35.63
CA VAL A 194 109.10 34.95 34.32
C VAL A 194 109.49 34.00 33.21
N ASN A 195 110.55 33.19 33.37
CA ASN A 195 110.88 32.15 32.39
C ASN A 195 109.90 30.97 32.45
N ALA A 196 109.60 30.46 33.66
CA ALA A 196 108.57 29.44 33.83
C ALA A 196 107.17 29.94 33.43
N SER A 197 106.89 31.23 33.65
CA SER A 197 105.65 31.89 33.24
C SER A 197 105.67 32.25 31.78
N ASN A 198 106.82 32.47 31.13
CA ASN A 198 106.91 32.63 29.68
C ASN A 198 106.66 31.30 28.97
N GLU A 199 107.22 30.20 29.47
CA GLU A 199 106.87 28.86 28.95
C GLU A 199 105.41 28.53 29.24
N LYS A 200 104.90 28.87 30.42
CA LYS A 200 103.48 28.75 30.75
C LYS A 200 102.61 29.70 29.93
N ILE A 201 103.10 30.89 29.55
CA ILE A 201 102.42 31.84 28.67
C ILE A 201 102.42 31.26 27.27
N ILE A 202 103.52 30.73 26.74
CA ILE A 202 103.56 30.06 25.43
C ILE A 202 102.62 28.85 25.41
N GLY A 203 102.62 28.05 26.48
CA GLY A 203 101.68 26.93 26.67
C GLY A 203 100.23 27.40 26.71
N LYS A 204 99.94 28.47 27.47
CA LYS A 204 98.63 29.11 27.53
C LYS A 204 98.25 29.80 26.22
N THR A 205 99.19 30.32 25.44
CA THR A 205 98.94 30.92 24.13
C THR A 205 98.58 29.84 23.13
N LYS A 206 99.26 28.70 23.14
CA LYS A 206 98.85 27.51 22.36
C LYS A 206 97.49 26.98 22.81
N GLU A 207 97.22 26.98 24.11
CA GLU A 207 95.90 26.62 24.65
C GLU A 207 94.83 27.62 24.21
N ILE A 208 95.11 28.91 24.26
CA ILE A 208 94.24 29.98 23.75
C ILE A 208 94.01 29.80 22.26
N ASP A 209 95.03 29.50 21.45
CA ASP A 209 94.87 29.27 20.01
C ASP A 209 94.02 28.03 19.72
N LEU A 210 94.20 26.95 20.49
CA LEU A 210 93.36 25.75 20.40
C LEU A 210 91.92 26.03 20.85
N LEU A 211 91.74 26.82 21.90
CA LEU A 211 90.42 27.25 22.37
C LEU A 211 89.76 28.19 21.36
N GLN A 212 90.51 29.11 20.75
CA GLN A 212 90.04 30.00 19.69
C GLN A 212 89.61 29.19 18.46
N LYS A 213 90.39 28.17 18.09
CA LYS A 213 90.04 27.25 17.01
C LYS A 213 88.77 26.46 17.36
N ASN A 214 88.62 25.97 18.59
CA ASN A 214 87.42 25.28 19.06
C ASN A 214 86.20 26.22 19.06
N ILE A 215 86.38 27.49 19.48
CA ILE A 215 85.35 28.52 19.43
C ILE A 215 84.93 28.75 17.98
N ASN A 216 85.86 28.97 17.06
CA ASN A 216 85.57 29.18 15.64
C ASN A 216 84.86 27.96 15.02
N GLU A 217 85.28 26.74 15.35
CA GLU A 217 84.61 25.51 14.93
C GLU A 217 83.17 25.43 15.48
N LYS A 218 82.97 25.81 16.74
CA LYS A 218 81.64 25.88 17.35
C LYS A 218 80.77 26.99 16.78
N GLU A 219 81.33 28.16 16.47
CA GLU A 219 80.63 29.26 15.81
C GLU A 219 80.19 28.85 14.41
N SER A 220 81.06 28.19 13.64
CA SER A 220 80.68 27.64 12.34
C SER A 220 79.60 26.55 12.47
N ALA A 221 79.67 25.71 13.51
CA ALA A 221 78.64 24.73 13.79
C ALA A 221 77.32 25.38 14.24
N MET A 222 77.34 26.48 14.99
CA MET A 222 76.14 27.24 15.35
C MET A 222 75.54 27.92 14.13
N ALA A 223 76.33 28.60 13.31
CA ALA A 223 75.87 29.24 12.08
C ALA A 223 75.22 28.24 11.12
N SER A 224 75.79 27.04 10.97
CA SER A 224 75.15 25.98 10.19
C SER A 224 73.83 25.51 10.80
N LYS A 225 73.74 25.35 12.13
CA LYS A 225 72.48 25.00 12.81
C LYS A 225 71.42 26.08 12.70
N ASP A 226 71.80 27.35 12.74
CA ASP A 226 70.88 28.49 12.56
C ASP A 226 70.30 28.50 11.14
N LEU A 227 71.12 28.21 10.13
CA LEU A 227 70.63 28.02 8.75
C LEU A 227 69.64 26.85 8.65
N THR A 228 69.91 25.73 9.33
CA THR A 228 68.98 24.59 9.35
C THR A 228 67.68 24.95 10.09
N LEU A 229 67.78 25.68 11.20
CA LEU A 229 66.63 26.15 11.98
C LEU A 229 65.74 27.08 11.16
N ASN A 230 66.34 28.02 10.42
CA ASN A 230 65.60 28.93 9.54
C ASN A 230 64.87 28.15 8.45
N LYS A 231 65.52 27.17 7.80
CA LYS A 231 64.85 26.29 6.82
C LYS A 231 63.68 25.52 7.42
N ILE A 232 63.86 24.94 8.61
CA ILE A 232 62.79 24.22 9.31
C ILE A 232 61.63 25.17 9.63
N SER A 233 61.92 26.42 10.01
CA SER A 233 60.89 27.43 10.28
C SER A 233 60.11 27.80 9.01
N GLU A 234 60.79 27.98 7.88
CA GLU A 234 60.16 28.25 6.58
C GLU A 234 59.29 27.08 6.11
N GLU A 235 59.79 25.85 6.21
CA GLU A 235 59.02 24.64 5.90
C GLU A 235 57.78 24.53 6.79
N LYS A 236 57.93 24.80 8.10
CA LYS A 236 56.81 24.80 9.04
C LYS A 236 55.74 25.81 8.66
N GLU A 237 56.12 27.03 8.26
CA GLU A 237 55.17 28.04 7.80
C GLU A 237 54.45 27.62 6.50
N MET A 238 55.17 26.98 5.57
CA MET A 238 54.58 26.41 4.36
C MET A 238 53.55 25.32 4.69
N TYR A 239 53.86 24.41 5.62
CA TYR A 239 52.93 23.37 6.06
C TYR A 239 51.69 23.96 6.74
N TYR A 240 51.81 25.04 7.51
CA TYR A 240 50.64 25.74 8.08
C TYR A 240 49.76 26.34 6.99
N LYS A 241 50.35 27.05 6.01
CA LYS A 241 49.59 27.60 4.87
C LYS A 241 48.89 26.50 4.07
N MET A 242 49.55 25.37 3.88
CA MET A 242 48.96 24.20 3.20
C MET A 242 47.80 23.61 4.01
N ALA A 243 47.96 23.47 5.33
CA ALA A 243 46.91 22.99 6.21
C ALA A 243 45.67 23.91 6.20
N ASP A 244 45.87 25.23 6.25
CA ASP A 244 44.78 26.21 6.17
C ASP A 244 44.06 26.17 4.81
N THR A 245 44.82 25.99 3.74
CA THR A 245 44.27 25.84 2.38
C THR A 245 43.44 24.55 2.26
N LEU A 246 43.94 23.44 2.80
CA LEU A 246 43.22 22.17 2.82
C LEU A 246 41.95 22.27 3.66
N ARG A 247 42.02 22.94 4.82
CA ARG A 247 40.84 23.19 5.67
C ARG A 247 39.79 24.03 4.96
N SER A 248 40.21 25.06 4.22
CA SER A 248 39.29 25.90 3.44
C SER A 248 38.62 25.11 2.31
N LYS A 249 39.38 24.27 1.59
CA LYS A 249 38.85 23.38 0.55
C LYS A 249 37.87 22.35 1.12
N LEU A 250 38.15 21.81 2.31
CA LEU A 250 37.28 20.86 2.99
C LEU A 250 35.93 21.50 3.33
N ILE A 251 35.94 22.71 3.90
CA ILE A 251 34.71 23.47 4.19
C ILE A 251 33.90 23.74 2.91
N GLU A 252 34.57 24.09 1.81
CA GLU A 252 33.89 24.32 0.53
C GLU A 252 33.27 23.04 -0.05
N ALA A 253 33.97 21.90 0.06
CA ALA A 253 33.46 20.60 -0.35
C ALA A 253 32.25 20.18 0.49
N GLU A 254 32.30 20.35 1.82
CA GLU A 254 31.16 20.08 2.72
C GLU A 254 29.94 20.93 2.33
N LYS A 255 30.15 22.21 2.01
CA LYS A 255 29.08 23.11 1.54
C LYS A 255 28.47 22.64 0.21
N GLN A 256 29.28 22.13 -0.72
CA GLN A 256 28.78 21.56 -1.97
C GLN A 256 27.97 20.29 -1.73
N ILE A 257 28.45 19.39 -0.85
CA ILE A 257 27.74 18.15 -0.48
C ILE A 257 26.38 18.47 0.16
N LEU A 258 26.30 19.48 1.03
CA LEU A 258 25.04 19.91 1.62
C LEU A 258 24.05 20.41 0.56
N LYS A 259 24.50 21.24 -0.39
CA LYS A 259 23.66 21.72 -1.50
C LYS A 259 23.16 20.58 -2.37
N THR A 260 24.02 19.65 -2.78
CA THR A 260 23.62 18.53 -3.62
C THR A 260 22.66 17.59 -2.88
N ASN A 261 22.83 17.39 -1.57
CA ASN A 261 21.87 16.64 -0.76
C ASN A 261 20.49 17.31 -0.69
N GLU A 262 20.43 18.64 -0.58
CA GLU A 262 19.17 19.39 -0.62
C GLU A 262 18.48 19.28 -1.98
N GLU A 263 19.24 19.46 -3.07
CA GLU A 263 18.74 19.27 -4.44
C GLU A 263 18.24 17.83 -4.67
N LEU A 264 18.97 16.84 -4.15
CA LEU A 264 18.60 15.42 -4.24
C LEU A 264 17.34 15.11 -3.43
N LYS A 265 17.15 15.74 -2.28
CA LYS A 265 15.91 15.64 -1.49
C LYS A 265 14.72 16.23 -2.26
N TYR A 266 14.90 17.40 -2.88
CA TYR A 266 13.85 18.07 -3.64
C TYR A 266 13.47 17.29 -4.91
N THR A 267 14.46 16.78 -5.64
CA THR A 267 14.24 15.94 -6.83
C THR A 267 13.57 14.62 -6.49
N LYS A 268 13.98 13.93 -5.40
CA LYS A 268 13.28 12.74 -4.90
C LYS A 268 11.82 13.02 -4.56
N GLN A 269 11.54 14.16 -3.91
CA GLN A 269 10.17 14.55 -3.61
C GLN A 269 9.34 14.77 -4.88
N ARG A 270 9.89 15.49 -5.87
CA ARG A 270 9.23 15.67 -7.18
C ARG A 270 9.01 14.36 -7.93
N ALA A 271 9.98 13.44 -7.90
CA ALA A 271 9.83 12.12 -8.50
C ALA A 271 8.70 11.33 -7.82
N LYS A 272 8.65 11.34 -6.49
CA LYS A 272 7.58 10.70 -5.72
C LYS A 272 6.21 11.31 -6.00
N GLU A 273 6.13 12.64 -6.15
CA GLU A 273 4.89 13.33 -6.54
C GLU A 273 4.46 13.00 -7.98
N ALA A 274 5.41 12.85 -8.91
CA ALA A 274 5.14 12.45 -10.28
C ALA A 274 4.70 10.97 -10.36
N GLU A 275 5.37 10.09 -9.62
CA GLU A 275 4.98 8.68 -9.47
C GLU A 275 3.58 8.57 -8.86
N ALA A 276 3.28 9.32 -7.79
CA ALA A 276 1.94 9.35 -7.22
C ALA A 276 0.87 9.87 -8.20
N LYS A 277 1.21 10.84 -9.06
CA LYS A 277 0.32 11.32 -10.14
C LYS A 277 0.11 10.26 -11.22
N ILE A 278 1.18 9.56 -11.62
CA ILE A 278 1.11 8.47 -12.60
C ILE A 278 0.30 7.32 -12.01
N GLU A 279 0.57 6.92 -10.78
CA GLU A 279 -0.15 5.89 -10.05
C GLU A 279 -1.62 6.27 -9.86
N ALA A 280 -1.94 7.52 -9.51
CA ALA A 280 -3.33 7.99 -9.47
C ALA A 280 -4.02 7.97 -10.85
N ALA A 281 -3.28 8.19 -11.93
CA ALA A 281 -3.78 8.11 -13.29
C ALA A 281 -3.92 6.66 -13.80
N THR A 282 -3.02 5.75 -13.41
CA THR A 282 -2.96 4.35 -13.87
C THR A 282 -3.75 3.38 -12.99
N ASN A 283 -3.91 3.67 -11.68
CA ASN A 283 -4.75 2.87 -10.75
C ASN A 283 -6.25 3.16 -10.88
N LYS A 284 -6.70 4.05 -11.77
CA LYS A 284 -8.06 4.00 -12.29
C LYS A 284 -8.17 2.76 -13.19
N LYS A 285 -8.35 1.58 -12.58
CA LYS A 285 -8.71 0.31 -13.25
C LYS A 285 -9.67 0.64 -14.40
N LYS A 286 -9.34 0.23 -15.64
CA LYS A 286 -10.23 0.41 -16.80
C LYS A 286 -11.62 -0.06 -16.41
N LYS A 287 -12.54 0.89 -16.22
CA LYS A 287 -13.87 0.57 -15.68
C LYS A 287 -14.64 -0.16 -16.78
N VAL A 288 -14.92 -1.43 -16.53
CA VAL A 288 -15.90 -2.20 -17.30
C VAL A 288 -17.25 -1.95 -16.65
N ARG A 289 -18.23 -1.53 -17.44
CA ARG A 289 -19.59 -1.23 -16.95
C ARG A 289 -20.60 -2.04 -17.72
N VAL A 290 -21.65 -2.46 -17.03
CA VAL A 290 -22.77 -3.17 -17.65
C VAL A 290 -23.84 -2.15 -18.00
N LEU A 291 -24.16 -2.08 -19.29
CA LEU A 291 -25.10 -1.13 -19.86
C LEU A 291 -26.35 -1.86 -20.34
N GLN A 292 -27.50 -1.24 -20.13
CA GLN A 292 -28.78 -1.72 -20.66
C GLN A 292 -29.53 -0.55 -21.32
N GLY A 293 -30.08 -0.78 -22.51
CA GLY A 293 -30.60 0.32 -23.31
C GLY A 293 -31.42 -0.09 -24.51
N ILE A 294 -31.70 0.91 -25.35
CA ILE A 294 -32.44 0.74 -26.59
C ILE A 294 -31.49 1.08 -27.74
N ALA A 295 -31.25 0.10 -28.60
CA ALA A 295 -30.51 0.28 -29.84
C ALA A 295 -31.48 0.48 -31.00
N MET A 296 -31.20 1.49 -31.81
CA MET A 296 -31.84 1.79 -33.06
C MET A 296 -30.97 1.27 -34.20
N ARG A 297 -31.49 0.33 -35.00
CA ARG A 297 -30.81 -0.21 -36.19
C ARG A 297 -31.53 0.22 -37.46
N PHE A 298 -30.74 0.46 -38.51
CA PHE A 298 -31.24 0.95 -39.81
C PHE A 298 -31.54 -0.19 -40.81
N PHE A 299 -31.74 -1.40 -40.30
CA PHE A 299 -32.14 -2.56 -41.09
C PHE A 299 -33.10 -3.42 -40.26
N PRO A 300 -34.42 -3.27 -40.45
CA PRO A 300 -35.38 -4.07 -39.72
C PRO A 300 -35.33 -5.54 -40.15
N THR A 301 -35.52 -6.45 -39.20
CA THR A 301 -35.67 -7.88 -39.47
C THR A 301 -36.88 -8.10 -40.37
N PRO A 302 -36.69 -8.65 -41.60
CA PRO A 302 -37.82 -8.94 -42.48
C PRO A 302 -38.74 -10.00 -41.86
N ILE A 303 -40.05 -9.79 -41.99
CA ILE A 303 -41.08 -10.74 -41.59
C ILE A 303 -41.79 -11.18 -42.86
N TRP A 304 -41.30 -12.26 -43.46
CA TRP A 304 -41.86 -12.78 -44.70
C TRP A 304 -43.20 -13.44 -44.46
N ASP A 305 -44.17 -13.14 -45.32
CA ASP A 305 -45.50 -13.72 -45.29
C ASP A 305 -46.05 -13.89 -46.72
N ILE A 306 -47.07 -14.73 -46.87
CA ILE A 306 -47.75 -14.98 -48.14
C ILE A 306 -49.13 -14.33 -48.11
N VAL A 307 -49.41 -13.46 -49.09
CA VAL A 307 -50.73 -12.84 -49.24
C VAL A 307 -51.27 -13.08 -50.64
N PRO A 308 -52.55 -13.44 -50.81
CA PRO A 308 -53.16 -13.54 -52.12
C PRO A 308 -53.35 -12.16 -52.76
N ARG A 309 -52.97 -12.02 -54.02
CA ARG A 309 -53.18 -10.85 -54.87
C ARG A 309 -54.03 -11.25 -56.08
N ASP A 310 -54.97 -10.40 -56.47
CA ASP A 310 -55.77 -10.59 -57.68
C ASP A 310 -54.88 -10.43 -58.92
N ASN A 311 -54.92 -11.42 -59.82
CA ASN A 311 -54.10 -11.45 -61.04
C ASN A 311 -54.76 -10.73 -62.24
N GLY A 312 -55.89 -10.05 -62.05
CA GLY A 312 -56.59 -9.28 -63.07
C GLY A 312 -57.22 -10.11 -64.20
N SER A 313 -57.02 -11.43 -64.18
CA SER A 313 -57.54 -12.42 -65.14
C SER A 313 -58.58 -13.35 -64.51
N GLY A 314 -59.12 -12.98 -63.33
CA GLY A 314 -60.15 -13.73 -62.61
C GLY A 314 -59.62 -14.82 -61.65
N GLY A 315 -58.35 -14.76 -61.24
CA GLY A 315 -57.74 -15.69 -60.28
C GLY A 315 -56.89 -14.98 -59.22
N TYR A 316 -56.41 -15.75 -58.23
CA TYR A 316 -55.52 -15.27 -57.19
C TYR A 316 -54.12 -15.86 -57.35
N GLU A 317 -53.10 -15.01 -57.26
CA GLU A 317 -51.70 -15.41 -57.13
C GLU A 317 -51.22 -15.16 -55.70
N ASN A 318 -50.45 -16.09 -55.15
CA ASN A 318 -49.83 -15.91 -53.84
C ASN A 318 -48.54 -15.14 -54.03
N ILE A 319 -48.40 -13.98 -53.38
CA ILE A 319 -47.19 -13.18 -53.44
C ILE A 319 -46.47 -13.16 -52.10
N ILE A 320 -45.15 -13.04 -52.15
CA ILE A 320 -44.32 -12.84 -50.96
C ILE A 320 -44.38 -11.37 -50.57
N ILE A 321 -44.73 -11.07 -49.32
CA ILE A 321 -44.67 -9.72 -48.75
C ILE A 321 -43.77 -9.69 -47.52
N ASN A 322 -43.19 -8.54 -47.23
CA ASN A 322 -42.55 -8.29 -45.94
C ASN A 322 -43.52 -7.51 -45.05
N ARG A 323 -44.05 -8.16 -44.00
CA ARG A 323 -44.95 -7.52 -43.03
C ARG A 323 -44.25 -6.41 -42.21
N ASN A 324 -42.92 -6.41 -42.16
CA ASN A 324 -42.17 -5.35 -41.50
C ASN A 324 -41.84 -4.21 -42.48
N SER A 325 -42.73 -3.22 -42.53
CA SER A 325 -42.61 -2.04 -43.39
C SER A 325 -41.79 -0.90 -42.78
N SER A 326 -41.26 -1.08 -41.57
CA SER A 326 -40.46 -0.06 -40.91
C SER A 326 -39.15 0.19 -41.67
N LYS A 327 -38.59 1.39 -41.50
CA LYS A 327 -37.21 1.71 -41.95
C LYS A 327 -36.18 1.53 -40.83
N VAL A 328 -36.65 1.41 -39.60
CA VAL A 328 -35.84 1.39 -38.39
C VAL A 328 -36.44 0.40 -37.39
N GLU A 329 -35.60 -0.33 -36.68
CA GLU A 329 -36.04 -1.23 -35.61
C GLU A 329 -35.36 -0.86 -34.29
N PHE A 330 -36.10 -0.99 -33.19
CA PHE A 330 -35.62 -0.74 -31.85
C PHE A 330 -35.47 -2.07 -31.12
N ASP A 331 -34.24 -2.38 -30.72
CA ASP A 331 -33.94 -3.54 -29.91
C ASP A 331 -33.61 -3.12 -28.50
N PHE A 332 -34.09 -3.91 -27.53
CA PHE A 332 -33.54 -3.86 -26.20
C PHE A 332 -32.16 -4.55 -26.20
N VAL A 333 -31.14 -3.85 -25.72
CA VAL A 333 -29.76 -4.33 -25.70
C VAL A 333 -29.20 -4.35 -24.29
N THR A 334 -28.44 -5.39 -23.99
CA THR A 334 -27.62 -5.51 -22.78
C THR A 334 -26.19 -5.72 -23.21
N GLY A 335 -25.25 -4.97 -22.65
CA GLY A 335 -23.85 -5.04 -23.05
C GLY A 335 -22.90 -4.54 -21.99
N ALA A 336 -21.62 -4.50 -22.33
CA ALA A 336 -20.58 -3.90 -21.52
C ALA A 336 -19.85 -2.81 -22.30
N SER A 337 -19.49 -1.73 -21.59
CA SER A 337 -18.55 -0.74 -22.11
C SER A 337 -17.25 -0.77 -21.31
N VAL A 338 -16.13 -0.77 -22.02
CA VAL A 338 -14.79 -0.67 -21.45
C VAL A 338 -14.27 0.74 -21.68
N MET A 339 -14.04 1.48 -20.60
CA MET A 339 -13.41 2.80 -20.66
C MET A 339 -12.01 2.71 -21.28
N LEU A 340 -11.76 3.53 -22.30
CA LEU A 340 -10.43 3.73 -22.88
C LEU A 340 -9.80 5.04 -22.41
N ILE A 341 -10.58 6.13 -22.38
CA ILE A 341 -10.10 7.47 -22.04
C ILE A 341 -11.10 8.13 -21.10
N ASP A 342 -10.62 8.57 -19.94
CA ASP A 342 -11.38 9.42 -19.02
C ASP A 342 -11.34 10.87 -19.50
N LEU A 343 -12.50 11.45 -19.80
CA LEU A 343 -12.66 12.84 -20.23
C LEU A 343 -13.12 13.76 -19.08
N THR A 344 -13.21 13.23 -17.86
CA THR A 344 -13.72 13.97 -16.71
C THR A 344 -12.76 15.11 -16.34
N LYS A 345 -13.26 16.36 -16.36
CA LYS A 345 -12.48 17.52 -15.91
C LYS A 345 -12.31 17.49 -14.37
N PRO A 346 -11.22 18.03 -13.81
CA PRO A 346 -10.94 17.99 -12.36
C PRO A 346 -12.05 18.55 -11.45
N GLU A 347 -12.85 19.50 -11.95
CA GLU A 347 -13.94 20.15 -11.20
C GLU A 347 -15.34 19.77 -11.72
N ALA A 348 -15.44 18.78 -12.62
CA ALA A 348 -16.72 18.40 -13.20
C ALA A 348 -17.58 17.64 -12.18
N LYS A 349 -18.82 18.09 -12.00
CA LYS A 349 -19.84 17.39 -11.18
C LYS A 349 -20.20 16.00 -11.73
N PHE A 350 -20.06 15.81 -13.04
CA PHE A 350 -20.39 14.56 -13.73
C PHE A 350 -19.16 14.03 -14.47
N THR A 351 -19.08 12.71 -14.50
CA THR A 351 -18.04 11.97 -15.20
C THR A 351 -18.40 11.73 -16.66
N SER A 352 -17.40 11.81 -17.52
CA SER A 352 -17.52 11.58 -18.96
C SER A 352 -16.34 10.78 -19.45
N ASP A 353 -16.56 9.81 -20.32
CA ASP A 353 -15.49 9.00 -20.90
C ASP A 353 -15.81 8.49 -22.30
N ILE A 354 -14.76 8.06 -23.00
CA ILE A 354 -14.84 7.37 -24.27
C ILE A 354 -14.39 5.92 -24.05
N GLY A 355 -15.13 4.99 -24.62
CA GLY A 355 -14.88 3.57 -24.50
C GLY A 355 -15.27 2.77 -25.74
N VAL A 356 -15.09 1.46 -25.64
CA VAL A 356 -15.59 0.47 -26.61
C VAL A 356 -16.80 -0.22 -26.00
N TYR A 357 -17.84 -0.40 -26.80
CA TYR A 357 -19.08 -1.08 -26.43
C TYR A 357 -19.18 -2.43 -27.14
N VAL A 358 -19.56 -3.45 -26.37
CA VAL A 358 -19.94 -4.77 -26.87
C VAL A 358 -21.26 -5.15 -26.23
N GLY A 359 -22.28 -5.46 -27.01
CA GLY A 359 -23.59 -5.81 -26.49
C GLY A 359 -24.33 -6.83 -27.32
N PHE A 360 -25.42 -7.32 -26.75
CA PHE A 360 -26.31 -8.34 -27.32
C PHE A 360 -27.75 -7.86 -27.15
N GLY A 361 -28.65 -8.18 -28.07
CA GLY A 361 -30.04 -7.74 -27.92
C GLY A 361 -31.00 -8.23 -28.98
N GLY A 362 -32.21 -7.67 -28.98
CA GLY A 362 -33.29 -8.06 -29.90
C GLY A 362 -33.89 -9.44 -29.58
N ALA A 363 -34.64 -10.00 -30.53
CA ALA A 363 -35.39 -11.26 -30.33
C ALA A 363 -34.51 -12.50 -30.07
N ASN A 364 -33.24 -12.47 -30.44
CA ASN A 364 -32.29 -13.56 -30.18
C ASN A 364 -30.91 -13.03 -29.77
N MET A 365 -30.62 -13.06 -28.47
CA MET A 365 -29.39 -12.52 -27.89
C MET A 365 -28.09 -13.19 -28.40
N PHE A 366 -28.16 -14.44 -28.88
CA PHE A 366 -26.97 -15.17 -29.35
C PHE A 366 -26.66 -14.97 -30.84
N LYS A 367 -27.51 -14.22 -31.55
CA LYS A 367 -27.43 -14.02 -32.99
C LYS A 367 -27.47 -12.57 -33.42
N ASN A 368 -27.32 -11.67 -32.45
CA ASN A 368 -27.48 -10.25 -32.65
C ASN A 368 -26.51 -9.49 -31.74
N PHE A 369 -25.37 -9.12 -32.33
CA PHE A 369 -24.22 -8.53 -31.63
C PHE A 369 -24.08 -7.06 -32.01
N TYR A 370 -23.74 -6.22 -31.05
CA TYR A 370 -23.53 -4.79 -31.24
C TYR A 370 -22.11 -4.45 -30.83
N PHE A 371 -21.36 -3.82 -31.72
CA PHE A 371 -19.97 -3.41 -31.49
C PHE A 371 -19.77 -1.97 -31.94
N GLY A 372 -19.16 -1.13 -31.10
CA GLY A 372 -18.93 0.26 -31.48
C GLY A 372 -18.18 1.09 -30.45
N GLY A 373 -18.06 2.38 -30.73
CA GLY A 373 -17.61 3.37 -29.76
C GLY A 373 -18.74 3.71 -28.79
N ALA A 374 -18.39 3.94 -27.54
CA ALA A 374 -19.28 4.46 -26.51
C ALA A 374 -18.77 5.80 -25.99
N TYR A 375 -19.70 6.74 -25.80
CA TYR A 375 -19.47 8.00 -25.12
C TYR A 375 -20.41 8.10 -23.92
N ARG A 376 -19.84 8.24 -22.73
CA ARG A 376 -20.59 8.40 -21.49
C ARG A 376 -20.69 9.87 -21.10
N PHE A 377 -21.88 10.27 -20.66
CA PHE A 377 -22.19 11.58 -20.14
C PHE A 377 -23.14 11.47 -18.93
N LEU A 378 -23.14 12.48 -18.06
CA LEU A 378 -24.02 12.55 -16.88
C LEU A 378 -23.96 11.30 -15.98
N ASP A 379 -22.75 10.77 -15.77
CA ASP A 379 -22.41 9.59 -14.93
C ASP A 379 -22.97 8.23 -15.39
N PHE A 380 -24.21 8.16 -15.85
CA PHE A 380 -24.94 6.91 -16.08
C PHE A 380 -25.42 6.72 -17.53
N PHE A 381 -25.48 7.78 -18.33
CA PHE A 381 -25.96 7.70 -19.71
C PHE A 381 -24.82 7.46 -20.67
N SER A 382 -25.00 6.51 -21.59
CA SER A 382 -24.03 6.20 -22.63
C SER A 382 -24.71 6.21 -24.00
N VAL A 383 -24.13 6.95 -24.94
CA VAL A 383 -24.47 6.88 -26.35
C VAL A 383 -23.44 6.01 -27.04
N SER A 384 -23.89 4.93 -27.67
CA SER A 384 -23.03 4.01 -28.41
C SER A 384 -23.40 4.04 -29.89
N ALA A 385 -22.41 4.04 -30.76
CA ALA A 385 -22.63 3.99 -32.20
C ALA A 385 -21.60 3.07 -32.85
N GLY A 386 -22.04 2.31 -33.86
CA GLY A 386 -21.17 1.36 -34.54
C GLY A 386 -21.93 0.41 -35.44
N VAL A 387 -21.52 -0.85 -35.41
CA VAL A 387 -22.06 -1.91 -36.26
C VAL A 387 -22.79 -2.96 -35.45
N ASN A 388 -23.93 -3.37 -35.97
CA ASN A 388 -24.73 -4.49 -35.55
C ASN A 388 -24.47 -5.65 -36.50
N VAL A 389 -24.12 -6.81 -35.96
CA VAL A 389 -23.88 -8.05 -36.70
C VAL A 389 -24.95 -9.04 -36.28
N ALA A 390 -25.88 -9.34 -37.18
CA ALA A 390 -27.00 -10.22 -36.89
C ALA A 390 -27.28 -11.22 -38.01
N GLU A 391 -27.80 -12.39 -37.63
CA GLU A 391 -28.28 -13.40 -38.58
C GLU A 391 -29.73 -13.09 -38.96
N TYR A 392 -29.97 -12.84 -40.24
CA TYR A 392 -31.29 -12.56 -40.80
C TYR A 392 -31.80 -13.74 -41.62
N THR A 393 -33.11 -13.95 -41.56
CA THR A 393 -33.82 -14.86 -42.47
C THR A 393 -34.21 -14.07 -43.72
N LEU A 394 -33.47 -14.27 -44.81
CA LEU A 394 -33.70 -13.61 -46.10
C LEU A 394 -34.30 -14.59 -47.10
N LEU A 395 -34.83 -14.10 -48.22
CA LEU A 395 -35.31 -14.98 -49.28
C LEU A 395 -34.15 -15.71 -49.97
N ALA A 396 -34.38 -16.98 -50.32
CA ALA A 396 -33.38 -17.81 -51.00
C ALA A 396 -33.11 -17.32 -52.44
N LYS A 397 -31.91 -17.62 -52.94
CA LYS A 397 -31.45 -17.19 -54.28
C LYS A 397 -32.40 -17.72 -55.37
N GLY A 398 -33.17 -16.84 -55.97
CA GLY A 398 -34.23 -17.17 -56.94
C GLY A 398 -35.59 -16.53 -56.64
N PHE A 399 -35.83 -16.15 -55.38
CA PHE A 399 -36.95 -15.33 -54.92
C PHE A 399 -36.37 -14.01 -54.42
N ASN A 400 -35.86 -13.18 -55.32
CA ASN A 400 -34.96 -12.10 -54.93
C ASN A 400 -35.70 -10.80 -54.55
N LYS A 401 -37.04 -10.74 -54.68
CA LYS A 401 -37.80 -9.51 -54.46
C LYS A 401 -39.14 -9.76 -53.75
N GLU A 402 -39.50 -8.79 -52.92
CA GLU A 402 -40.87 -8.64 -52.43
C GLU A 402 -41.82 -8.47 -53.62
N GLY A 403 -42.94 -9.19 -53.60
CA GLY A 403 -43.91 -9.24 -54.70
C GLY A 403 -43.70 -10.36 -55.71
N ASP A 404 -42.66 -11.19 -55.58
CA ASP A 404 -42.49 -12.38 -56.41
C ASP A 404 -43.66 -13.37 -56.18
N ALA A 405 -44.26 -13.87 -57.26
CA ALA A 405 -45.36 -14.81 -57.20
C ALA A 405 -44.87 -16.23 -56.91
N LEU A 406 -45.52 -16.89 -55.94
CA LEU A 406 -45.30 -18.28 -55.57
C LEU A 406 -46.25 -19.19 -56.35
N LYS A 407 -45.73 -20.34 -56.79
CA LYS A 407 -46.56 -21.41 -57.34
C LYS A 407 -47.50 -21.95 -56.25
N PRO A 408 -48.74 -22.35 -56.60
CA PRO A 408 -49.65 -22.96 -55.64
C PRO A 408 -49.00 -24.14 -54.89
N GLY A 409 -49.10 -24.13 -53.55
CA GLY A 409 -48.54 -25.17 -52.68
C GLY A 409 -47.05 -25.03 -52.32
N TRP A 410 -46.36 -23.98 -52.79
CA TRP A 410 -44.96 -23.73 -52.41
C TRP A 410 -44.87 -22.91 -51.13
N SER A 411 -43.90 -23.24 -50.26
CA SER A 411 -43.53 -22.44 -49.10
C SER A 411 -42.52 -21.35 -49.47
N ILE A 412 -42.43 -20.30 -48.66
CA ILE A 412 -41.39 -19.28 -48.80
C ILE A 412 -40.04 -19.95 -48.57
N GLN A 413 -39.19 -19.98 -49.60
CA GLN A 413 -37.82 -20.45 -49.45
C GLN A 413 -36.96 -19.34 -48.86
N THR A 414 -36.45 -19.56 -47.64
CA THR A 414 -35.59 -18.61 -46.94
C THR A 414 -34.20 -19.18 -46.70
N THR A 415 -33.19 -18.31 -46.71
CA THR A 415 -31.81 -18.60 -46.31
C THR A 415 -31.42 -17.75 -45.10
N LYS A 416 -30.56 -18.29 -44.23
CA LYS A 416 -29.97 -17.53 -43.12
C LYS A 416 -28.69 -16.87 -43.59
N GLU A 417 -28.55 -15.57 -43.35
CA GLU A 417 -27.39 -14.80 -43.76
C GLU A 417 -27.01 -13.78 -42.68
N TRP A 418 -25.70 -13.63 -42.42
CA TRP A 418 -25.19 -12.62 -41.52
C TRP A 418 -25.10 -11.27 -42.23
N LYS A 419 -25.71 -10.23 -41.64
CA LYS A 419 -25.59 -8.86 -42.14
C LYS A 419 -24.98 -7.94 -41.09
N VAL A 420 -24.18 -7.01 -41.60
CA VAL A 420 -23.56 -5.93 -40.82
C VAL A 420 -24.32 -4.65 -41.14
N THR A 421 -24.89 -4.02 -40.11
CA THR A 421 -25.77 -2.85 -40.25
C THR A 421 -25.38 -1.78 -39.25
N PRO A 422 -25.48 -0.48 -39.56
CA PRO A 422 -25.16 0.56 -38.59
C PRO A 422 -26.23 0.61 -37.48
N PHE A 423 -25.81 0.97 -36.27
CA PHE A 423 -26.72 1.23 -35.15
C PHE A 423 -26.30 2.46 -34.34
N ILE A 424 -27.29 3.02 -33.63
CA ILE A 424 -27.11 4.02 -32.58
C ILE A 424 -27.89 3.54 -31.35
N CYS A 425 -27.28 3.57 -30.18
CA CYS A 425 -27.88 3.10 -28.94
C CYS A 425 -27.80 4.18 -27.87
N LEU A 426 -28.89 4.35 -27.15
CA LEU A 426 -28.91 5.05 -25.87
C LEU A 426 -29.05 4.01 -24.77
N SER A 427 -28.09 4.02 -23.84
CA SER A 427 -28.01 3.03 -22.77
C SER A 427 -27.76 3.69 -21.41
N LEU A 428 -28.20 2.98 -20.38
CA LEU A 428 -28.07 3.35 -18.99
C LEU A 428 -27.15 2.33 -18.30
N ASP A 429 -26.28 2.82 -17.43
CA ASP A 429 -25.50 1.98 -16.53
C ASP A 429 -26.42 1.34 -15.49
N LEU A 430 -26.35 0.02 -15.32
CA LEU A 430 -27.12 -0.70 -14.29
C LEU A 430 -26.74 -0.27 -12.87
N GLU A 431 -25.54 0.29 -12.66
CA GLU A 431 -25.18 0.93 -11.39
C GLU A 431 -26.14 2.05 -11.00
N PHE A 432 -26.84 2.69 -11.95
CA PHE A 432 -27.88 3.68 -11.65
C PHE A 432 -29.00 3.11 -10.77
N LEU A 433 -29.40 1.85 -11.00
CA LEU A 433 -30.44 1.20 -10.19
C LEU A 433 -30.00 1.04 -8.73
N SER A 434 -28.71 0.79 -8.51
CA SER A 434 -28.14 0.72 -7.15
C SER A 434 -28.17 2.08 -6.42
N TYR A 435 -28.23 3.19 -7.18
CA TYR A 435 -28.32 4.55 -6.65
C TYR A 435 -29.75 4.95 -6.28
N MET A 436 -30.78 4.39 -6.93
CA MET A 436 -32.19 4.69 -6.63
C MET A 436 -32.71 4.02 -5.33
N GLY A 437 -32.00 3.02 -4.79
CA GLY A 437 -32.49 2.15 -3.70
C GLY A 437 -32.09 2.51 -2.27
N LYS A 438 -31.39 3.61 -2.00
CA LYS A 438 -31.09 4.05 -0.63
C LYS A 438 -32.05 5.16 -0.19
N LYS A 439 -33.25 4.77 0.24
CA LYS A 439 -34.10 5.56 1.12
C LYS A 439 -34.47 4.75 2.35
#